data_AF-A0A842FT44-F1
#
_entry.id   AF-A0A842FT44-F1
#
_cell.length_a   1.000
_cell.length_b   1.000
_cell.length_c   1.000
_cell.angle_alpha   90.00
_cell.angle_beta   90.00
_cell.angle_gamma   90.00
#
_symmetry.space_group_name_H-M   'P 1'
#
loop_
_entity.id
_entity.type
_entity.pdbx_description
1 polymer ?
#
loop_
_entity_poly.entity_id
_entity_poly.type
_entity_poly.pdbx_seq_one_letter_code
_entity_poly.pdbx_strand_id
1 'polypeptide(L)'
;MKELDTMEQIGVLSKKAIELGKELYGDNVKTTDFKVIQPYANGQAITLSVGDDDEGVRRTKVAVEDTLTILPTVDATLDVYEGDEADYDAE
;
A
#
# COMPACT_ATOMS: atom_id res chain seq x y z
N MET A 1 -4.11 -6.62 19.81
CA MET A 1 -3.27 -5.79 18.92
C MET A 1 -3.97 -4.46 18.75
N LYS A 2 -3.22 -3.38 18.50
CA LYS A 2 -3.83 -2.10 18.16
C LYS A 2 -4.38 -2.19 16.74
N GLU A 3 -5.58 -1.67 16.54
CA GLU A 3 -6.18 -1.48 15.22
C GLU A 3 -5.96 -0.03 14.76
N LEU A 4 -5.70 0.15 13.46
CA LEU A 4 -5.41 1.44 12.84
C LEU A 4 -6.37 1.68 11.68
N ASP A 5 -6.80 2.94 11.56
CA ASP A 5 -7.64 3.39 10.46
C ASP A 5 -6.90 3.29 9.11
N THR A 6 -7.44 2.50 8.20
CA THR A 6 -6.84 2.17 6.91
C THR A 6 -6.67 3.43 6.06
N MET A 7 -7.64 4.34 6.07
CA MET A 7 -7.61 5.58 5.29
C MET A 7 -6.56 6.56 5.81
N GLU A 8 -6.43 6.69 7.13
CA GLU A 8 -5.36 7.44 7.77
C GLU A 8 -3.99 6.84 7.42
N GLN A 9 -3.86 5.51 7.48
CA GLN A 9 -2.62 4.82 7.16
C GLN A 9 -2.22 4.96 5.68
N ILE A 10 -3.17 4.95 4.75
CA ILE A 10 -2.92 5.27 3.33
C ILE A 10 -2.35 6.69 3.19
N GLY A 11 -2.93 7.66 3.91
CA GLY A 11 -2.45 9.05 3.91
C GLY A 11 -1.02 9.18 4.46
N VAL A 12 -0.71 8.46 5.55
CA VAL A 12 0.64 8.39 6.13
C VAL A 12 1.64 7.77 5.16
N LEU A 13 1.28 6.63 4.55
CA LEU A 13 2.15 5.95 3.60
C LEU A 13 2.41 6.79 2.36
N SER A 14 1.39 7.46 1.84
CA SER A 14 1.51 8.31 0.64
C SER A 14 2.51 9.45 0.85
N LYS A 15 2.46 10.13 2.01
CA LYS A 15 3.43 11.17 2.37
C LYS A 15 4.85 10.62 2.46
N LYS A 16 5.01 9.51 3.17
CA LYS A 16 6.31 8.83 3.35
C LYS A 16 6.88 8.33 2.02
N ALA A 17 6.03 7.83 1.11
CA ALA A 17 6.45 7.39 -0.21
C ALA A 17 6.95 8.55 -1.08
N ILE A 18 6.32 9.73 -0.99
CA ILE A 18 6.80 10.94 -1.67
C ILE A 18 8.15 11.40 -1.10
N GLU A 19 8.30 11.41 0.22
CA GLU A 19 9.57 11.74 0.88
C GLU A 19 10.68 10.77 0.45
N LEU A 20 10.43 9.47 0.56
CA LEU A 20 11.35 8.42 0.14
C LEU A 20 11.70 8.53 -1.35
N GLY A 21 10.70 8.79 -2.21
CA GLY A 21 10.92 8.97 -3.64
C GLY A 21 11.83 10.17 -3.93
N LYS A 22 11.68 11.28 -3.19
CA LYS A 22 12.59 12.43 -3.30
C LYS A 22 13.98 12.12 -2.77
N GLU A 23 14.10 11.37 -1.67
CA GLU A 23 15.40 10.96 -1.12
C GLU A 23 16.17 10.04 -2.09
N LEU A 24 15.48 9.09 -2.72
CA LEU A 24 16.09 8.09 -3.59
C LEU A 24 16.35 8.60 -5.01
N TYR A 25 15.45 9.41 -5.57
CA TYR A 25 15.49 9.81 -6.99
C TYR A 25 15.59 11.32 -7.22
N GLY A 26 15.55 12.14 -6.16
CA GLY A 26 15.51 13.59 -6.29
C GLY A 26 14.30 14.07 -7.09
N ASP A 27 14.53 15.00 -8.02
CA ASP A 27 13.47 15.57 -8.86
C ASP A 27 12.92 14.58 -9.92
N ASN A 28 13.60 13.45 -10.15
CA ASN A 28 13.21 12.44 -11.15
C ASN A 28 12.08 11.51 -10.67
N VAL A 29 11.62 11.65 -9.44
CA VAL A 29 10.52 10.86 -8.87
C VAL A 29 9.22 10.92 -9.70
N LYS A 30 9.02 11.99 -10.48
CA LYS A 30 7.82 12.17 -11.33
C LYS A 30 7.82 11.31 -12.59
N THR A 31 8.96 10.77 -12.99
CA THR A 31 9.13 10.03 -14.24
C THR A 31 9.64 8.61 -14.01
N THR A 32 9.62 8.15 -12.76
CA THR A 32 10.19 6.87 -12.35
C THR A 32 9.10 6.02 -11.74
N ASP A 33 8.95 4.79 -12.22
CA ASP A 33 8.07 3.81 -11.61
C ASP A 33 8.69 3.34 -10.30
N PHE A 34 7.90 3.33 -9.23
CA PHE A 34 8.39 2.84 -7.95
C PHE A 34 7.28 2.26 -7.07
N LYS A 35 7.70 1.35 -6.19
CA LYS A 35 6.81 0.61 -5.29
C LYS A 35 7.26 0.68 -3.85
N VAL A 36 6.31 1.01 -2.95
CA VAL A 36 6.51 1.03 -1.50
C VAL A 36 5.52 0.08 -0.84
N ILE A 37 6.04 -0.81 -0.01
CA ILE A 37 5.23 -1.76 0.77
C ILE A 37 5.39 -1.41 2.24
N GLN A 38 4.28 -1.10 2.91
CA GLN A 38 4.21 -0.96 4.36
C GLN A 38 3.52 -2.20 4.95
N PRO A 39 4.29 -3.13 5.54
CA PRO A 39 3.71 -4.29 6.21
C PRO A 39 3.17 -3.93 7.60
N TYR A 40 2.16 -4.69 8.00
CA TYR A 40 1.44 -4.64 9.28
C TYR A 40 1.41 -6.07 9.89
N ALA A 41 0.88 -6.19 11.11
CA ALA A 41 0.70 -7.49 11.76
C ALA A 41 -0.28 -8.39 10.97
N ASN A 42 -0.25 -9.70 11.26
CA ASN A 42 -1.12 -10.70 10.65
C ASN A 42 -1.08 -10.77 9.10
N GLY A 43 0.06 -10.38 8.51
CA GLY A 43 0.26 -10.46 7.06
C GLY A 43 -0.47 -9.39 6.25
N GLN A 44 -1.04 -8.38 6.91
CA GLN A 44 -1.64 -7.23 6.24
C GLN A 44 -0.54 -6.29 5.70
N ALA A 45 -0.80 -5.62 4.58
CA ALA A 45 0.12 -4.64 4.02
C ALA A 45 -0.64 -3.63 3.16
N ILE A 46 -0.19 -2.37 3.18
CA ILE A 46 -0.58 -1.38 2.16
C ILE A 46 0.54 -1.36 1.12
N THR A 47 0.17 -1.56 -0.15
CA THR A 47 1.09 -1.45 -1.28
C THR A 47 0.74 -0.21 -2.07
N LEU A 48 1.71 0.69 -2.21
CA LEU A 48 1.61 1.86 -3.08
C LEU A 48 2.52 1.63 -4.29
N SER A 49 1.91 1.59 -5.47
CA SER A 49 2.59 1.57 -6.76
C SER A 49 2.31 2.88 -7.47
N VAL A 50 3.36 3.53 -7.97
CA VAL A 50 3.25 4.72 -8.82
C VAL A 50 3.76 4.33 -10.18
N GLY A 51 2.88 4.37 -11.18
CA GLY A 51 3.09 3.94 -12.56
C GLY A 51 1.74 3.70 -13.23
N ASP A 52 1.72 3.62 -14.56
CA ASP A 52 0.52 3.25 -15.32
C ASP A 52 0.34 1.73 -15.27
N ASP A 53 -0.89 1.24 -15.11
CA ASP A 53 -1.21 -0.19 -15.29
C ASP A 53 -2.31 -0.35 -16.35
N ASP A 54 -2.10 -1.35 -17.21
CA ASP A 54 -2.81 -1.43 -18.48
C ASP A 54 -4.07 -2.34 -18.46
N GLU A 55 -4.30 -3.20 -17.46
CA GLU A 55 -5.21 -4.34 -17.69
C GLU A 55 -6.01 -4.93 -16.51
N GLY A 56 -5.91 -4.44 -15.26
CA GLY A 56 -6.94 -4.69 -14.22
C GLY A 56 -7.40 -6.14 -13.90
N VAL A 57 -6.67 -7.23 -14.24
CA VAL A 57 -7.10 -8.63 -14.03
C VAL A 57 -6.26 -9.39 -13.00
N ARG A 58 -6.94 -10.17 -12.13
CA ARG A 58 -6.34 -10.98 -11.05
C ARG A 58 -5.76 -12.30 -11.57
N ARG A 59 -4.43 -12.42 -11.61
CA ARG A 59 -3.65 -13.66 -11.83
C ARG A 59 -2.41 -13.65 -10.91
N THR A 60 -1.76 -14.79 -10.69
CA THR A 60 -0.43 -14.83 -10.05
C THR A 60 0.54 -14.03 -10.92
N LYS A 61 0.85 -12.81 -10.50
CA LYS A 61 1.72 -11.86 -11.22
C LYS A 61 3.10 -11.87 -10.57
N VAL A 62 4.09 -12.41 -11.27
CA VAL A 62 5.50 -12.18 -10.94
C VAL A 62 5.87 -10.87 -11.65
N ALA A 63 6.10 -9.81 -10.88
CA ALA A 63 6.57 -8.53 -11.39
C ALA A 63 8.06 -8.39 -11.04
N VAL A 64 8.87 -8.06 -12.04
CA VAL A 64 10.25 -7.62 -11.84
C VAL A 64 10.19 -6.10 -11.84
N GLU A 65 10.48 -5.49 -10.70
CA GLU A 65 10.41 -4.05 -10.50
C GLU A 65 11.83 -3.49 -10.52
N ASP A 66 12.05 -2.38 -11.21
CA ASP A 66 13.36 -1.71 -11.22
C ASP A 66 13.73 -1.18 -9.83
N THR A 67 12.74 -0.76 -9.04
CA THR A 67 12.97 -0.38 -7.64
C THR A 67 11.81 -0.74 -6.70
N LEU A 68 12.16 -1.31 -5.54
CA LEU A 68 11.23 -1.76 -4.50
C LEU A 68 11.74 -1.35 -3.11
N THR A 69 10.88 -0.70 -2.31
CA THR A 69 11.15 -0.45 -0.88
C THR A 69 10.13 -1.17 0.00
N ILE A 70 10.63 -1.96 0.96
CA ILE A 70 9.82 -2.60 2.00
C ILE A 70 10.15 -1.92 3.33
N LEU A 71 9.15 -1.31 3.95
CA LEU A 71 9.30 -0.61 5.22
C LEU A 71 9.27 -1.60 6.40
N PRO A 72 9.77 -1.21 7.59
CA PRO A 72 9.65 -2.02 8.80
C PRO A 72 8.18 -2.31 9.13
N THR A 73 7.89 -3.52 9.58
CA THR A 73 6.54 -3.93 9.99
C THR A 73 6.03 -3.10 11.15
N VAL A 74 4.80 -2.60 11.02
CA VAL A 74 4.07 -1.96 12.12
C VAL A 74 3.35 -3.04 12.91
N ASP A 75 3.56 -3.10 14.23
CA ASP A 75 2.91 -4.04 15.15
C ASP A 75 1.47 -3.61 15.49
N ALA A 76 0.62 -3.59 14.45
CA ALA A 76 -0.79 -3.25 14.50
C ALA A 76 -1.52 -3.88 13.30
N THR A 77 -2.84 -4.01 13.37
CA THR A 77 -3.70 -4.41 12.24
C THR A 77 -4.43 -3.20 11.67
N LEU A 78 -4.87 -3.31 10.43
CA LEU A 78 -5.72 -2.38 9.70
C LEU A 78 -7.18 -2.78 9.86
N ASP A 79 -8.07 -1.79 9.99
CA ASP A 79 -9.54 -1.91 10.03
C ASP A 79 -10.18 -2.15 8.65
N VAL A 80 -9.57 -3.00 7.83
CA VAL A 80 -9.94 -3.23 6.42
C VAL A 80 -11.36 -3.76 6.19
N TYR A 81 -12.11 -4.07 7.25
CA TYR A 81 -13.42 -4.73 7.23
C TYR A 81 -14.57 -3.92 7.85
N GLU A 82 -14.41 -2.64 8.21
CA GLU A 82 -15.55 -1.83 8.73
C GLU A 82 -16.51 -1.30 7.65
N GLY A 83 -16.47 -1.85 6.43
CA GLY A 83 -17.47 -1.65 5.39
C GLY A 83 -18.17 -2.97 5.07
N ASP A 84 -19.47 -3.03 5.34
CA ASP A 84 -20.42 -4.09 4.96
C ASP A 84 -20.65 -5.25 5.97
N GLU A 85 -20.88 -4.93 7.26
CA GLU A 85 -21.88 -5.68 8.07
C GLU A 85 -23.31 -5.07 7.92
N ALA A 86 -23.60 -4.45 6.78
CA ALA A 86 -24.95 -4.17 6.33
C ALA A 86 -25.18 -4.99 5.06
N ASP A 87 -26.17 -5.89 5.07
CA ASP A 87 -26.66 -6.72 3.95
C ASP A 87 -26.12 -8.15 3.79
N TYR A 88 -25.64 -8.81 4.86
CA TYR A 88 -25.57 -10.30 4.90
C TYR A 88 -26.59 -10.95 5.85
N ASP A 89 -27.65 -10.21 6.22
CA ASP A 89 -28.85 -10.78 6.86
C ASP A 89 -30.12 -10.05 6.37
N ALA A 90 -30.66 -10.47 5.22
CA ALA A 90 -32.09 -10.34 4.91
C ALA A 90 -32.49 -11.31 3.76
N GLU A 91 -33.04 -12.45 4.19
CA GLU A 91 -33.91 -13.43 3.49
C GLU A 91 -33.32 -14.37 2.41
#